data_AF-A0A382U4V7-F1
#
_entry.id   AF-A0A382U4V7-F1
#
_cell.length_a   1.000
_cell.length_b   1.000
_cell.length_c   1.000
_cell.angle_alpha   90.00
_cell.angle_beta   90.00
_cell.angle_gamma   90.00
#
_symmetry.space_group_name_H-M   'P 1'
#
loop_
_entity.id
_entity.type
_entity.pdbx_description
1 polymer ?
#
loop_
_entity_poly.entity_id
_entity_poly.type
_entity_poly.pdbx_seq_one_letter_code
_entity_poly.pdbx_strand_id
1 'polypeptide(L)' 'IFIQETEITLNELVPKLIAITDNRLDTKIYVRGDEIIDYGRVMKVLGELSGSGFSKVALITKPITQ' A
#
# COMPACT_ATOMS: atom_id res chain seq x y z
N ILE A 1 4.99 5.77 -5.86
CA ILE A 1 4.59 5.02 -4.64
C ILE A 1 5.89 4.58 -4.01
N PHE A 2 6.03 4.61 -2.69
CA PHE A 2 7.29 4.25 -2.06
C PHE A 2 7.11 3.01 -1.20
N ILE A 3 8.01 2.04 -1.34
CA ILE A 3 8.19 0.97 -0.36
C ILE A 3 9.53 1.23 0.32
N GLN A 4 9.50 1.47 1.63
CA GLN A 4 10.67 1.91 2.39
C GLN A 4 11.27 3.18 1.74
N GLU A 5 12.45 3.09 1.14
CA GLU A 5 13.15 4.21 0.47
C GLU A 5 13.14 4.07 -1.06
N THR A 6 12.50 3.03 -1.60
CA THR A 6 12.49 2.75 -3.04
C THR A 6 11.23 3.32 -3.69
N GLU A 7 11.41 4.22 -4.66
CA GLU A 7 10.31 4.65 -5.52
C GLU A 7 9.93 3.54 -6.51
N ILE A 8 8.62 3.29 -6.62
CA ILE A 8 8.05 2.28 -7.48
C ILE A 8 6.75 2.77 -8.13
N THR A 9 6.42 2.13 -9.24
CA THR A 9 5.12 2.29 -9.90
C THR A 9 4.05 1.39 -9.26
N LEU A 10 2.78 1.63 -9.62
CA LEU A 10 1.67 0.81 -9.12
C LEU A 10 1.77 -0.65 -9.59
N ASN A 11 2.18 -0.87 -10.84
CA ASN A 11 2.32 -2.22 -11.41
C ASN A 11 3.44 -3.02 -10.73
N GLU A 12 4.44 -2.35 -10.17
CA GLU A 12 5.55 -2.97 -9.45
C GLU A 12 5.24 -3.26 -7.98
N LEU A 13 4.13 -2.72 -7.45
CA LEU A 13 3.78 -2.79 -6.02
C LEU A 13 3.58 -4.23 -5.56
N VAL A 14 2.70 -4.98 -6.24
CA VAL A 14 2.39 -6.37 -5.92
C VAL A 14 3.61 -7.29 -6.03
N PRO A 15 4.35 -7.34 -7.16
CA PRO A 15 5.49 -8.25 -7.29
C PRO A 15 6.61 -7.93 -6.28
N LYS A 16 6.86 -6.64 -5.99
CA LYS A 16 7.84 -6.27 -4.95
C LYS A 16 7.37 -6.64 -3.56
N LEU A 17 6.09 -6.44 -3.23
CA LEU A 17 5.57 -6.85 -1.93
C LEU A 17 5.67 -8.36 -1.74
N ILE A 18 5.30 -9.16 -2.73
CA ILE A 18 5.44 -10.63 -2.68
C ILE A 18 6.90 -11.03 -2.44
N ALA A 19 7.85 -10.39 -3.12
CA ALA A 19 9.27 -10.66 -2.93
C ALA A 19 9.77 -10.25 -1.53
N ILE A 20 9.27 -9.12 -0.98
CA ILE A 20 9.65 -8.63 0.34
C ILE A 20 9.02 -9.46 1.47
N THR A 21 7.77 -9.91 1.28
CA THR A 21 7.04 -10.69 2.29
C THR A 21 7.31 -12.18 2.18
N ASP A 22 8.17 -12.63 1.26
CA ASP A 22 8.43 -14.05 0.98
C ASP A 22 7.12 -14.83 0.72
N ASN A 23 6.26 -14.25 -0.12
CA ASN A 23 4.94 -14.77 -0.47
C ASN A 23 3.95 -14.89 0.74
N ARG A 24 4.25 -14.24 1.87
CA ARG A 24 3.35 -14.21 3.03
C ARG A 24 2.29 -13.14 2.88
N LEU A 25 1.12 -13.55 2.39
CA LEU A 25 -0.06 -12.70 2.19
C LEU A 25 -0.73 -12.24 3.49
N ASP A 26 -0.35 -12.84 4.62
CA ASP A 26 -0.83 -12.48 5.96
C ASP A 26 -0.02 -11.34 6.61
N THR A 27 0.96 -10.80 5.88
CA THR A 27 1.77 -9.67 6.33
C THR A 27 0.92 -8.40 6.45
N LYS A 28 1.04 -7.69 7.57
CA LYS A 28 0.38 -6.39 7.75
C LYS A 28 1.07 -5.33 6.91
N ILE A 29 0.36 -4.79 5.94
CA ILE A 29 0.83 -3.71 5.07
C ILE A 29 0.21 -2.40 5.56
N TYR A 30 1.07 -1.43 5.89
CA TYR A 30 0.63 -0.10 6.27
C TYR A 30 0.80 0.85 5.10
N VAL A 31 -0.31 1.34 4.56
CA VAL A 31 -0.33 2.35 3.52
C VAL A 31 -0.39 3.70 4.19
N ARG A 32 0.65 4.52 4.04
CA ARG A 32 0.65 5.90 4.55
C ARG A 32 0.21 6.84 3.43
N GLY A 33 -0.91 7.52 3.64
CA GLY A 33 -1.33 8.66 2.81
C GLY A 33 -1.01 9.96 3.54
N ASP A 34 -0.39 10.92 2.84
CA ASP A 34 -0.28 12.27 3.38
C ASP A 34 -1.62 13.01 3.24
N GLU A 35 -1.78 14.14 3.93
CA GLU A 35 -3.04 14.87 4.10
C GLU A 35 -3.69 15.31 2.76
N ILE A 36 -2.89 15.44 1.70
CA ILE A 36 -3.29 15.91 0.37
C ILE A 36 -3.34 14.73 -0.64
N ILE A 37 -3.48 13.49 -0.20
CA ILE A 37 -3.48 12.35 -1.12
C ILE A 37 -4.83 12.22 -1.83
N ASP A 38 -4.79 12.09 -3.16
CA ASP A 38 -5.96 11.73 -3.95
C ASP A 38 -6.53 10.39 -3.47
N TYR A 39 -7.73 10.41 -2.91
CA TYR A 39 -8.44 9.21 -2.44
C TYR A 39 -8.51 8.13 -3.52
N GLY A 40 -8.66 8.53 -4.79
CA GLY A 40 -8.65 7.63 -5.94
C GLY A 40 -7.33 6.84 -6.09
N ARG A 41 -6.18 7.42 -5.71
CA ARG A 41 -4.89 6.74 -5.77
C ARG A 41 -4.75 5.71 -4.65
N VAL A 42 -5.25 6.03 -3.45
CA VAL A 42 -5.32 5.08 -2.33
C VAL A 42 -6.22 3.91 -2.68
N MET A 43 -7.39 4.17 -3.26
CA MET A 43 -8.31 3.11 -3.67
C MET A 43 -7.74 2.20 -4.75
N LYS A 44 -6.98 2.73 -5.71
CA LYS A 44 -6.25 1.89 -6.69
C LYS A 44 -5.24 0.97 -5.99
N VAL A 45 -4.45 1.50 -5.07
CA VAL A 45 -3.47 0.70 -4.30
C VAL A 45 -4.18 -0.39 -3.49
N LEU A 46 -5.25 -0.05 -2.76
CA LEU A 46 -6.02 -1.02 -1.99
C LEU A 46 -6.65 -2.10 -2.90
N GLY A 47 -7.16 -1.73 -4.07
CA GLY A 47 -7.70 -2.65 -5.06
C GLY A 47 -6.67 -3.65 -5.57
N GLU A 48 -5.48 -3.17 -5.97
CA GLU A 48 -4.37 -4.03 -6.42
C GLU A 48 -3.90 -5.00 -5.33
N LEU A 49 -3.80 -4.53 -4.08
CA LEU A 49 -3.41 -5.35 -2.94
C LEU A 49 -4.48 -6.41 -2.60
N SER A 50 -5.75 -6.01 -2.60
CA SER A 50 -6.86 -6.93 -2.37
C SER A 50 -6.98 -7.98 -3.48
N GLY A 51 -6.77 -7.59 -4.74
CA GLY A 51 -6.82 -8.50 -5.89
C GLY A 51 -5.67 -9.51 -5.92
N SER A 52 -4.56 -9.20 -5.27
CA SER A 52 -3.39 -10.10 -5.16
C SER A 52 -3.40 -10.99 -3.91
N GLY A 53 -4.44 -10.90 -3.08
CA GLY A 53 -4.64 -11.77 -1.92
C GLY A 53 -4.05 -11.23 -0.60
N PHE A 54 -3.51 -10.01 -0.59
CA PHE A 54 -3.13 -9.37 0.67
C PHE A 54 -4.38 -9.02 1.48
N SER A 55 -4.55 -9.70 2.61
CA SER A 55 -5.75 -9.58 3.44
C SER A 55 -5.60 -8.58 4.59
N LYS A 56 -4.37 -8.21 4.96
CA LYS A 56 -4.08 -7.36 6.10
C LYS A 56 -3.50 -6.01 5.68
N VAL A 57 -4.33 -5.17 5.08
CA VAL A 57 -3.94 -3.80 4.70
C VAL A 57 -4.58 -2.79 5.64
N ALA A 58 -3.76 -1.89 6.19
CA ALA A 58 -4.21 -0.80 7.06
C ALA A 58 -3.79 0.55 6.47
N LEU A 59 -4.75 1.47 6.35
CA LEU A 59 -4.47 2.85 5.96
C LEU A 59 -4.09 3.66 7.19
N ILE A 60 -2.95 4.32 7.14
CA ILE A 60 -2.54 5.33 8.12
C ILE A 60 -2.65 6.69 7.44
N THR A 61 -3.63 7.47 7.87
CA THR A 61 -3.73 8.90 7.57
C THR A 61 -3.31 9.67 8.81
N LYS A 62 -2.67 10.83 8.63
CA LYS A 62 -2.58 11.78 9.75
C LYS A 62 -4.01 12.23 10.09
N PRO A 63 -4.36 12.38 11.38
CA PRO A 63 -5.58 13.09 11.71
C PRO A 63 -5.50 14.49 11.10
N ILE A 64 -6.59 14.97 10.50
CA ILE A 64 -6.73 16.38 10.15
C ILE A 64 -6.74 17.12 11.49
N THR A 65 -5.57 17.47 12.01
CA THR A 65 -5.46 18.29 13.20
C THR A 65 -5.80 19.71 12.75
N GLN A 66 -7.07 20.08 12.92
CA GLN A 66 -7.51 21.48 12.90
C GLN A 66 -6.81 22.28 13.98
#